data_AF-A0A5E4Q750-F1
#
_entry.id   AF-A0A5E4Q750-F1
#
_cell.length_a   1.000
_cell.length_b   1.000
_cell.length_c   1.000
_cell.angle_alpha   90.00
_cell.angle_beta   90.00
_cell.angle_gamma   90.00
#
_symmetry.space_group_name_H-M   'P 1'
#
loop_
_entity.id
_entity.type
_entity.pdbx_description
1 polymer ?
#
loop_
_entity_poly.entity_id
_entity_poly.type
_entity_poly.pdbx_seq_one_letter_code
_entity_poly.pdbx_strand_id
1 'polypeptide(L)' 'MTHMVGSYPPKTEIQSYTTPPEDAPSGMMARGSYTVNSLFTDDDKNVHLQWEWTFEIKKDWKD' A
#
# COMPACT_ATOMS: atom_id res chain seq x y z
N MET A 1 3.38 6.78 -3.38
CA MET A 1 3.17 6.07 -4.65
C MET A 1 1.67 5.93 -4.85
N THR A 2 1.18 5.95 -6.09
CA THR A 2 -0.25 5.79 -6.39
C THR A 2 -0.39 4.70 -7.45
N HIS A 3 -1.31 3.76 -7.24
CA HIS A 3 -1.60 2.70 -8.20
C HIS A 3 -3.02 2.87 -8.74
N MET A 4 -3.15 3.00 -10.07
CA MET A 4 -4.45 3.01 -10.72
C MET A 4 -4.98 1.58 -10.81
N VAL A 5 -6.03 1.29 -10.06
CA VAL A 5 -6.69 -0.02 -10.08
C VAL A 5 -7.73 -0.13 -11.20
N GLY A 6 -8.18 1.00 -11.77
CA GLY A 6 -9.17 1.05 -12.84
C GLY A 6 -10.61 1.21 -12.34
N SER A 7 -11.57 1.00 -13.23
CA SER A 7 -13.00 1.14 -12.95
C SER A 7 -13.66 -0.23 -12.81
N TYR A 8 -14.40 -0.44 -11.72
CA TYR A 8 -15.08 -1.70 -11.43
C TYR A 8 -16.58 -1.48 -11.23
N PRO A 9 -17.46 -2.24 -11.90
CA PRO A 9 -18.90 -2.17 -11.66
C PRO A 9 -19.27 -2.85 -10.32
N PRO A 10 -20.44 -2.54 -9.76
CA PRO A 10 -20.96 -3.25 -8.59
C PRO A 10 -21.07 -4.76 -8.85
N LYS A 11 -20.57 -5.55 -7.91
CA LYS A 11 -20.66 -7.02 -7.91
C LYS A 11 -20.68 -7.58 -6.50
N THR A 12 -21.16 -8.81 -6.36
CA THR A 12 -21.21 -9.55 -5.08
C THR A 12 -19.88 -10.12 -4.66
N GLU A 13 -19.02 -10.49 -5.61
CA GLU A 13 -17.71 -11.06 -5.34
C GLU A 13 -16.69 -9.96 -5.03
N ILE A 14 -15.75 -10.26 -4.14
CA ILE A 14 -14.67 -9.34 -3.79
C ILE A 14 -13.81 -9.03 -5.03
N GLN A 15 -13.41 -7.77 -5.18
CA GLN A 15 -12.41 -7.38 -6.17
C GLN A 15 -11.01 -7.53 -5.57
N SER A 16 -10.12 -8.22 -6.30
CA SER A 16 -8.70 -8.35 -5.95
C SER A 16 -7.83 -7.67 -7.01
N TYR A 17 -6.75 -7.03 -6.56
CA TYR A 17 -5.75 -6.39 -7.39
C TYR A 17 -4.38 -6.61 -6.76
N THR A 18 -3.39 -7.01 -7.56
CA THR A 18 -2.01 -7.21 -7.13
C THR A 18 -1.15 -6.11 -7.74
N THR A 19 -0.48 -5.32 -6.91
CA THR A 19 0.47 -4.31 -7.39
C THR A 19 1.69 -4.96 -8.04
N PRO A 20 2.39 -4.27 -8.95
CA PRO A 20 3.71 -4.69 -9.40
C PRO A 20 4.66 -4.91 -8.21
N PRO A 21 5.67 -5.78 -8.35
CA PRO A 21 6.68 -5.98 -7.32
C PRO A 21 7.48 -4.70 -7.09
N GLU A 22 7.80 -4.43 -5.82
CA GLU A 22 8.62 -3.30 -5.38
C GLU A 22 9.74 -3.78 -4.46
N ASP A 23 10.90 -3.15 -4.56
CA ASP A 23 12.05 -3.43 -3.72
C ASP A 23 12.04 -2.56 -2.47
N ALA A 24 12.20 -3.18 -1.30
CA ALA A 24 12.39 -2.45 -0.05
C ALA A 24 13.74 -1.71 -0.06
N PRO A 25 13.82 -0.48 0.48
CA PRO A 25 15.09 0.23 0.58
C PRO A 25 16.06 -0.53 1.49
N SER A 26 17.34 -0.48 1.14
CA SER A 26 18.38 -1.27 1.79
C SER A 26 19.54 -0.42 2.31
N GLY A 27 20.38 -1.01 3.16
CA GLY A 27 21.50 -0.33 3.80
C GLY A 27 21.21 0.10 5.23
N MET A 28 22.27 0.43 5.98
CA MET A 28 22.17 0.72 7.42
C MET A 28 21.28 1.93 7.72
N MET A 29 21.30 2.95 6.85
CA MET A 29 20.51 4.18 7.02
C MET A 29 19.03 4.02 6.68
N ALA A 30 18.67 3.00 5.89
CA ALA A 30 17.28 2.72 5.49
C ALA A 30 16.58 1.70 6.40
N ARG A 31 17.21 1.32 7.51
CA ARG A 31 16.58 0.46 8.52
C ARG A 31 15.91 1.33 9.57
N GLY A 32 14.73 0.92 10.00
CA GLY A 32 13.94 1.67 10.97
C GLY A 32 12.45 1.47 10.77
N SER A 33 11.67 2.20 11.55
CA SER A 33 10.20 2.18 11.48
C SER A 33 9.71 3.18 10.44
N TYR A 34 8.84 2.71 9.56
CA TYR A 34 8.21 3.46 8.48
C TYR A 34 6.72 3.55 8.77
N THR A 35 6.16 4.74 8.56
CA THR A 35 4.72 4.99 8.67
C THR A 35 4.16 5.21 7.27
N VAL A 36 3.12 4.46 6.92
CA VAL A 36 2.46 4.51 5.63
C VAL A 36 1.07 5.07 5.81
N ASN A 37 0.78 6.12 5.05
CA ASN A 37 -0.55 6.68 4.92
C ASN A 37 -1.17 6.15 3.62
N SER A 38 -2.26 5.40 3.73
CA SER A 38 -2.96 4.78 2.62
C SER A 38 -4.31 5.45 2.39
N LEU A 39 -4.63 5.67 1.11
CA LEU A 39 -5.85 6.35 0.66
C LEU A 39 -6.43 5.63 -0.55
N PHE A 40 -7.68 5.19 -0.44
CA PHE A 40 -8.51 4.77 -1.57
C PHE A 40 -9.40 5.93 -2.01
N THR A 41 -9.21 6.36 -3.26
CA THR A 41 -9.93 7.47 -3.90
C THR A 41 -10.21 7.17 -5.37
N ASP A 42 -11.10 7.92 -5.99
CA ASP A 42 -11.42 7.88 -7.42
C ASP A 42 -11.18 9.24 -8.11
N ASP A 43 -11.42 9.29 -9.43
CA ASP A 43 -11.27 10.50 -10.26
C ASP A 43 -12.28 11.61 -9.88
N ASP A 44 -13.37 11.25 -9.19
CA ASP A 44 -14.38 12.17 -8.65
C ASP A 44 -13.96 12.78 -7.30
N LYS A 45 -12.80 12.38 -6.76
CA LYS A 45 -12.21 12.83 -5.49
C LYS A 45 -12.97 12.34 -4.25
N ASN A 46 -13.73 11.26 -4.36
CA ASN A 46 -14.35 10.64 -3.19
C ASN A 46 -13.30 9.88 -2.38
N VAL A 47 -13.26 10.11 -1.06
CA VAL A 47 -12.44 9.31 -0.14
C VAL A 47 -13.25 8.11 0.31
N HIS A 48 -12.90 6.93 -0.20
CA HIS A 48 -13.58 5.68 0.14
C HIS A 48 -13.04 5.06 1.44
N LEU A 49 -11.73 5.13 1.64
CA LEU A 49 -11.08 4.66 2.86
C LEU A 49 -9.72 5.34 3.03
N GLN A 50 -9.39 5.73 4.26
CA GLN A 50 -8.08 6.27 4.62
C GLN A 50 -7.61 5.64 5.94
N TRP A 51 -6.37 5.18 5.98
CA TRP A 51 -5.79 4.57 7.17
C TRP A 51 -4.28 4.74 7.21
N GLU A 52 -3.72 4.55 8.40
CA GLU A 52 -2.29 4.57 8.65
C GLU A 52 -1.85 3.21 9.20
N TRP A 53 -0.66 2.77 8.81
CA TRP A 53 -0.02 1.58 9.35
C TRP A 53 1.49 1.75 9.39
N THR A 54 2.15 0.99 10.25
CA THR A 54 3.60 1.08 10.43
C THR A 54 4.25 -0.27 10.18
N PHE A 55 5.43 -0.26 9.57
CA PHE A 55 6.26 -1.45 9.39
C PHE A 55 7.73 -1.12 9.66
N GLU A 56 8.56 -2.12 9.94
CA GLU A 56 9.98 -1.91 10.26
C GLU A 56 10.88 -2.60 9.25
N ILE A 57 11.81 -1.88 8.64
CA ILE A 57 12.85 -2.50 7.80
C ILE A 57 14.03 -2.93 8.66
N LYS A 58 14.30 -4.24 8.66
CA LYS A 58 15.36 -4.87 9.45
C LYS A 58 16.41 -5.53 8.56
N LYS A 59 17.57 -5.83 9.15
CA LYS A 59 18.62 -6.61 8.49
C LYS A 59 18.16 -8.06 8.25
N ASP A 60 17.59 -8.65 9.29
CA ASP A 60 17.13 -10.03 9.35
C ASP A 60 15.68 -10.00 9.83
N TRP A 61 14.80 -10.71 9.13
CA TRP A 61 13.41 -10.89 9.52
C TRP A 61 13.33 -12.17 10.36
N LYS A 62 12.83 -12.06 11.60
CA LYS A 62 12.57 -13.23 12.44
C LYS A 62 11.30 -13.92 11.96
N ASP A 63 11.24 -15.24 12.11
CA ASP A 63 9.98 -15.97 12.19
C ASP A 63 9.19 -15.56 13.44
#